data_AF-A0A915NDJ1-F1
#
_entry.id   AF-A0A915NDJ1-F1
#
_cell.length_a   1.000
_cell.length_b   1.000
_cell.length_c   1.000
_cell.angle_alpha   90.00
_cell.angle_beta   90.00
_cell.angle_gamma   90.00
#
_symmetry.space_group_name_H-M   'P 1'
#
loop_
_entity.id
_entity.type
_entity.pdbx_description
1 polymer ?
#
loop_
_entity_poly.entity_id
_entity_poly.type
_entity_poly.pdbx_seq_one_letter_code
_entity_poly.pdbx_strand_id
1 'polypeptide(L)'
;MKNEADDNDSSEGLEALLNRAKWTDSQLEEVMRLIYGRRCPQLSLSNDLLEASMSNGFEIKGFQIKALEEQCRRPRRVRVAAIQNKIVLPTSAPIIQQREAIHQRIGVMIDIAAEAGAQIICLQEAWPMPFAFCTRERLPWTEFAESAEDGPSTKFLSNFIILFKVGQKTWNCKIAVNICYGRHHPQNWLMYALNGAEIIFNPSATISGLSEALWPIEARNAAIANHVFTVAINRVGTEVFPNEFTSGNGKPGKLIE
;
A
#
# COMPACT_ATOMS: atom_id res chain seq x y z
N MET A 1 -1.64 40.81 10.50
CA MET A 1 -2.55 40.33 9.44
C MET A 1 -1.79 40.26 8.13
N LYS A 2 -1.12 39.14 7.89
CA LYS A 2 -0.62 38.77 6.55
C LYS A 2 -1.38 37.49 6.20
N ASN A 3 -2.04 37.53 5.05
CA ASN A 3 -2.89 36.48 4.51
C ASN A 3 -2.10 35.18 4.42
N GLU A 4 -2.41 34.24 5.32
CA GLU A 4 -2.30 32.82 5.03
C GLU A 4 -3.42 32.56 4.02
N ALA A 5 -3.03 32.45 2.75
CA ALA A 5 -3.90 31.85 1.77
C ALA A 5 -4.12 30.41 2.22
N ASP A 6 -5.37 30.09 2.54
CA ASP A 6 -5.83 28.77 2.94
C ASP A 6 -5.14 27.68 2.11
N ASP A 7 -4.49 26.76 2.83
CA ASP A 7 -4.03 25.47 2.34
C ASP A 7 -5.19 24.78 1.63
N ASN A 8 -5.16 24.84 0.30
CA ASN A 8 -6.09 24.09 -0.54
C ASN A 8 -5.78 22.60 -0.32
N ASP A 9 -6.74 21.91 0.29
CA ASP A 9 -6.87 20.46 0.43
C ASP A 9 -6.25 19.72 -0.77
N SER A 10 -5.01 19.26 -0.61
CA SER A 10 -4.22 18.59 -1.65
C SER A 10 -4.53 17.09 -1.71
N SER A 11 -5.70 16.66 -1.22
CA SER A 11 -6.07 15.25 -1.09
C SER A 11 -6.59 14.61 -2.38
N GLU A 12 -6.66 15.34 -3.49
CA GLU A 12 -7.21 14.81 -4.74
C GLU A 12 -6.16 14.09 -5.59
N GLY A 13 -6.38 12.81 -5.85
CA GLY A 13 -5.47 11.98 -6.66
C GLY A 13 -5.38 12.43 -8.12
N LEU A 14 -4.28 12.04 -8.79
CA LEU A 14 -3.99 12.40 -10.18
C LEU A 14 -5.16 12.14 -11.14
N GLU A 15 -5.85 11.00 -11.03
CA GLU A 15 -7.00 10.70 -11.89
C GLU A 15 -8.17 11.66 -11.68
N ALA A 16 -8.45 12.09 -10.44
CA ALA A 16 -9.50 13.07 -10.15
C ALA A 16 -9.15 14.43 -10.77
N LEU A 17 -7.88 14.85 -10.68
CA LEU A 17 -7.38 16.07 -11.32
C LEU A 17 -7.52 15.99 -12.85
N LEU A 18 -7.11 14.88 -13.46
CA LEU A 18 -7.23 14.67 -14.90
C LEU A 18 -8.69 14.67 -15.37
N ASN A 19 -9.59 14.05 -14.61
CA ASN A 19 -11.02 13.99 -14.94
C ASN A 19 -11.75 15.34 -14.79
N ARG A 20 -11.27 16.23 -13.90
CA ARG A 20 -11.83 17.59 -13.76
C ARG A 20 -11.41 18.55 -14.86
N ALA A 21 -10.28 18.28 -15.50
CA ALA A 21 -9.81 19.10 -16.60
C ALA A 21 -10.71 18.92 -17.83
N LYS A 22 -10.94 20.03 -18.57
CA LYS A 22 -11.84 20.08 -19.73
C LYS A 22 -11.20 19.44 -20.97
N TRP A 23 -10.92 18.15 -20.91
CA TRP A 23 -10.45 17.35 -22.04
C TRP A 23 -11.63 16.89 -22.90
N THR A 24 -11.39 16.65 -24.18
CA THR A 24 -12.26 15.73 -24.94
C THR A 24 -11.97 14.29 -24.53
N ASP A 25 -12.92 13.38 -24.73
CA ASP A 25 -12.74 11.96 -24.39
C ASP A 25 -11.48 11.37 -25.05
N SER A 26 -11.24 11.71 -26.33
CA SER A 26 -10.05 11.26 -27.06
C SER A 26 -8.73 11.82 -26.47
N GLN A 27 -8.73 13.07 -25.98
CA GLN A 27 -7.55 13.63 -25.32
C GLN A 27 -7.29 12.96 -23.98
N LEU A 28 -8.34 12.73 -23.19
CA LEU A 28 -8.21 12.06 -21.90
C LEU A 28 -7.70 10.62 -22.08
N GLU A 29 -8.21 9.89 -23.07
CA GLU A 29 -7.72 8.56 -23.43
C GLU A 29 -6.23 8.57 -23.80
N GLU A 30 -5.79 9.55 -24.59
CA GLU A 30 -4.39 9.67 -25.01
C GLU A 30 -3.47 10.04 -23.83
N VAL A 31 -3.89 10.95 -22.96
CA VAL A 31 -3.15 11.30 -21.73
C VAL A 31 -3.02 10.08 -20.83
N MET A 32 -4.11 9.34 -20.61
CA MET A 32 -4.11 8.11 -19.82
C MET A 32 -3.22 7.04 -20.47
N ARG A 33 -3.17 6.96 -21.81
CA ARG A 33 -2.28 6.06 -22.53
C ARG A 33 -0.81 6.40 -22.32
N LEU A 34 -0.45 7.68 -22.33
CA LEU A 34 0.92 8.12 -22.10
C LEU A 34 1.35 7.91 -20.65
N ILE A 35 0.47 8.22 -19.68
CA ILE A 35 0.78 8.11 -18.25
C ILE A 35 0.75 6.66 -17.80
N TYR A 36 -0.31 5.89 -18.08
CA TYR A 36 -0.49 4.54 -17.54
C TYR A 36 -0.13 3.41 -18.52
N GLY A 37 0.02 3.73 -19.81
CA GLY A 37 0.21 2.71 -20.85
C GLY A 37 -1.13 2.15 -21.29
N ARG A 38 -1.40 0.88 -21.03
CA ARG A 38 -2.73 0.29 -21.29
C ARG A 38 -3.61 0.49 -20.06
N ARG A 39 -4.78 1.11 -20.24
CA ARG A 39 -5.79 1.22 -19.18
C ARG A 39 -6.16 -0.18 -18.69
N CYS A 40 -5.99 -0.43 -17.40
CA CYS A 40 -6.36 -1.70 -16.80
C CYS A 40 -7.89 -1.76 -16.68
N PRO A 41 -8.55 -2.79 -17.23
CA PRO A 41 -9.98 -3.00 -17.03
C PRO A 41 -10.32 -3.05 -15.54
N GLN A 42 -11.39 -2.34 -15.16
CA GLN A 42 -11.92 -2.40 -13.81
C GLN A 42 -12.52 -3.79 -13.54
N LEU A 43 -12.21 -4.33 -12.37
CA LEU A 43 -12.79 -5.58 -11.89
C LEU A 43 -14.08 -5.25 -11.16
N SER A 44 -15.19 -5.86 -11.59
CA SER A 44 -16.48 -5.71 -10.90
C SER A 44 -16.39 -6.33 -9.50
N LEU A 45 -16.73 -5.54 -8.49
CA LEU A 45 -16.90 -5.94 -7.10
C LEU A 45 -18.40 -5.91 -6.79
N SER A 46 -18.88 -6.76 -5.87
CA SER A 46 -20.29 -6.77 -5.47
C SER A 46 -20.64 -5.48 -4.73
N ASN A 47 -21.92 -5.06 -4.81
CA ASN A 47 -22.40 -3.88 -4.10
C ASN A 47 -22.23 -4.03 -2.58
N ASP A 48 -22.44 -5.24 -2.05
CA ASP A 48 -22.25 -5.55 -0.63
C ASP A 48 -20.82 -5.22 -0.16
N LEU A 49 -19.79 -5.54 -0.97
CA LEU A 49 -18.40 -5.21 -0.64
C LEU A 49 -18.13 -3.70 -0.68
N LEU A 50 -18.72 -2.99 -1.64
CA LEU A 50 -18.61 -1.53 -1.75
C LEU A 50 -19.27 -0.85 -0.54
N GLU A 51 -20.47 -1.29 -0.16
CA GLU A 51 -21.20 -0.80 1.01
C GLU A 51 -20.46 -1.12 2.32
N ALA A 52 -19.92 -2.33 2.45
CA ALA A 52 -19.12 -2.73 3.60
C ALA A 52 -17.84 -1.90 3.74
N SER A 53 -17.10 -1.63 2.65
CA SER A 53 -15.91 -0.78 2.70
C SER A 53 -16.25 0.67 3.05
N MET A 54 -17.31 1.21 2.46
CA MET A 54 -17.78 2.57 2.75
C MET A 54 -18.19 2.72 4.22
N SER A 55 -18.94 1.75 4.75
CA SER A 55 -19.41 1.75 6.15
C SER A 55 -18.25 1.67 7.15
N ASN A 56 -17.15 1.02 6.78
CA ASN A 56 -15.93 0.94 7.60
C ASN A 56 -14.91 2.06 7.32
N GLY A 57 -15.28 3.04 6.48
CA GLY A 57 -14.48 4.22 6.21
C GLY A 57 -13.17 3.92 5.47
N PHE A 58 -13.24 3.10 4.42
CA PHE A 58 -12.13 2.93 3.47
C PHE A 58 -12.63 2.65 2.05
N GLU A 59 -11.77 2.91 1.07
CA GLU A 59 -12.05 2.67 -0.35
C GLU A 59 -11.63 1.24 -0.75
N ILE A 60 -12.41 0.60 -1.61
CA ILE A 60 -12.01 -0.62 -2.34
C ILE A 60 -12.08 -0.38 -3.85
N LYS A 61 -11.00 -0.73 -4.55
CA LYS A 61 -10.91 -0.67 -6.01
C LYS A 61 -10.38 -1.99 -6.55
N GLY A 62 -10.94 -2.43 -7.67
CA GLY A 62 -10.55 -3.67 -8.34
C GLY A 62 -10.10 -3.41 -9.76
N PHE A 63 -8.98 -4.01 -10.16
CA PHE A 63 -8.46 -3.95 -11.53
C PHE A 63 -7.99 -5.33 -11.98
N GLN A 64 -7.96 -5.53 -13.30
CA GLN A 64 -7.53 -6.80 -13.89
C GLN A 64 -6.47 -6.58 -14.96
N ILE A 65 -5.35 -7.30 -14.85
CA ILE A 65 -4.38 -7.46 -15.93
C ILE A 65 -4.64 -8.81 -16.61
N LYS A 66 -4.80 -8.80 -17.93
CA LYS A 66 -5.09 -10.00 -18.74
C LYS A 66 -3.87 -10.37 -19.58
N ALA A 67 -3.66 -11.68 -19.75
CA ALA A 67 -2.75 -12.24 -20.74
C ALA A 67 -3.57 -12.90 -21.88
N LEU A 68 -2.93 -13.11 -23.03
CA LEU A 68 -3.51 -13.90 -24.11
C LEU A 68 -3.64 -15.37 -23.69
N GLU A 69 -4.59 -16.08 -24.31
CA GLU A 69 -4.74 -17.52 -24.09
C GLU A 69 -3.56 -18.27 -24.71
N GLU A 70 -2.90 -19.12 -23.92
CA GLU A 70 -1.83 -19.99 -24.40
C GLU A 70 -2.40 -21.38 -24.71
N GLN A 71 -1.96 -21.98 -25.82
CA GLN A 71 -2.37 -23.35 -26.19
C GLN A 71 -1.75 -24.41 -25.26
N CYS A 72 -0.53 -24.16 -24.78
CA CYS A 72 0.26 -25.14 -24.02
C CYS A 72 0.19 -24.94 -22.50
N ARG A 73 -0.35 -23.82 -22.02
CA ARG A 73 -0.44 -23.53 -20.57
C ARG A 73 -1.80 -23.01 -20.21
N ARG A 74 -2.30 -23.46 -19.06
CA ARG A 74 -3.54 -22.93 -18.50
C ARG A 74 -3.31 -21.53 -17.94
N PRO A 75 -4.30 -20.62 -18.02
CA PRO A 75 -4.21 -19.32 -17.37
C PRO A 75 -3.94 -19.46 -15.87
N ARG A 76 -2.87 -18.81 -15.39
CA ARG A 76 -2.53 -18.76 -13.96
C ARG A 76 -3.02 -17.45 -13.36
N ARG A 77 -4.28 -17.45 -12.95
CA ARG A 77 -4.94 -16.27 -12.37
C ARG A 77 -4.64 -16.20 -10.88
N VAL A 78 -4.16 -15.05 -10.42
CA VAL A 78 -3.92 -14.74 -9.01
C VAL A 78 -4.60 -13.41 -8.69
N ARG A 79 -5.37 -13.36 -7.59
CA ARG A 79 -5.91 -12.10 -7.07
C ARG A 79 -5.07 -11.64 -5.90
N VAL A 80 -4.54 -10.42 -5.97
CA VAL A 80 -3.75 -9.80 -4.90
C VAL A 80 -4.49 -8.60 -4.34
N ALA A 81 -4.33 -8.33 -3.05
CA ALA A 81 -4.80 -7.10 -2.41
C ALA A 81 -3.63 -6.36 -1.76
N ALA A 82 -3.63 -5.04 -1.93
CA ALA A 82 -2.72 -4.12 -1.27
C ALA A 82 -3.52 -3.27 -0.29
N ILE A 83 -3.14 -3.28 0.98
CA ILE A 83 -3.84 -2.54 2.03
C ILE A 83 -2.95 -1.38 2.51
N GLN A 84 -3.50 -0.17 2.38
CA GLN A 84 -2.95 1.05 2.96
C GLN A 84 -3.90 1.57 4.05
N ASN A 85 -3.35 2.04 5.17
CA ASN A 85 -4.11 2.56 6.30
C ASN A 85 -3.35 3.68 7.02
N LYS A 86 -4.11 4.53 7.70
CA LYS A 86 -3.60 5.43 8.75
C LYS A 86 -3.67 4.75 10.12
N ILE A 87 -2.88 5.24 11.08
CA ILE A 87 -3.02 4.83 12.49
C ILE A 87 -4.42 5.17 13.03
N VAL A 88 -4.84 4.44 14.08
CA VAL A 88 -6.20 4.55 14.63
C VAL A 88 -6.25 5.43 15.87
N LEU A 89 -5.32 5.24 16.80
CA LEU A 89 -5.23 6.01 18.05
C LEU A 89 -4.09 7.04 17.97
N PRO A 90 -4.15 8.12 18.78
CA PRO A 90 -3.03 9.05 18.91
C PRO A 90 -1.75 8.34 19.35
N THR A 91 -0.61 8.85 18.89
CA THR A 91 0.72 8.27 19.20
C THR A 91 1.08 8.36 20.69
N SER A 92 0.37 9.18 21.48
CA SER A 92 0.50 9.29 22.94
C SER A 92 -0.25 8.20 23.72
N ALA A 93 -1.09 7.38 23.06
CA ALA A 93 -1.81 6.29 23.71
C ALA A 93 -0.85 5.13 24.10
N PRO A 94 -1.23 4.24 25.03
CA PRO A 94 -0.41 3.05 25.33
C PRO A 94 -0.15 2.19 24.09
N ILE A 95 1.09 1.75 23.90
CA ILE A 95 1.56 1.01 22.71
C ILE A 95 0.68 -0.20 22.37
N ILE A 96 0.31 -0.97 23.39
CA ILE A 96 -0.55 -2.15 23.21
C ILE A 96 -1.90 -1.72 22.62
N GLN A 97 -2.52 -0.65 23.14
CA GLN A 97 -3.81 -0.17 22.62
C GLN A 97 -3.69 0.34 21.20
N GLN A 98 -2.59 1.04 20.85
CA GLN A 98 -2.33 1.48 19.48
C GLN A 98 -2.27 0.28 18.52
N ARG A 99 -1.51 -0.76 18.87
CA ARG A 99 -1.39 -1.98 18.07
C ARG A 99 -2.75 -2.69 17.91
N GLU A 100 -3.46 -2.93 19.00
CA GLU A 100 -4.75 -3.65 18.95
C GLU A 100 -5.79 -2.88 18.12
N ALA A 101 -5.81 -1.55 18.20
CA ALA A 101 -6.69 -0.73 17.37
C ALA A 101 -6.35 -0.84 15.87
N ILE A 102 -5.06 -0.90 15.52
CA ILE A 102 -4.63 -1.16 14.14
C ILE A 102 -4.99 -2.58 13.71
N HIS A 103 -4.76 -3.59 14.56
CA HIS A 103 -5.14 -4.98 14.28
C HIS A 103 -6.63 -5.09 13.97
N GLN A 104 -7.50 -4.49 14.79
CA GLN A 104 -8.95 -4.48 14.54
C GLN A 104 -9.30 -3.87 13.18
N ARG A 105 -8.73 -2.70 12.84
CA ARG A 105 -8.96 -2.06 11.54
C ARG A 105 -8.48 -2.91 10.37
N ILE A 106 -7.29 -3.49 10.49
CA ILE A 106 -6.68 -4.33 9.44
C ILE A 106 -7.43 -5.65 9.28
N GLY A 107 -7.93 -6.23 10.37
CA GLY A 107 -8.74 -7.45 10.33
C GLY A 107 -9.96 -7.28 9.43
N VAL A 108 -10.71 -6.19 9.62
CA VAL A 108 -11.88 -5.87 8.76
C VAL A 108 -11.49 -5.70 7.29
N MET A 109 -10.35 -5.04 7.01
CA MET A 109 -9.86 -4.88 5.64
C MET A 109 -9.42 -6.22 5.02
N ILE A 110 -8.81 -7.11 5.81
CA ILE A 110 -8.42 -8.45 5.38
C ILE A 110 -9.66 -9.30 5.06
N ASP A 111 -10.69 -9.27 5.91
CA ASP A 111 -11.93 -10.01 5.69
C ASP A 111 -12.61 -9.56 4.39
N ILE A 112 -12.77 -8.25 4.19
CA ILE A 112 -13.35 -7.70 2.96
C ILE A 112 -12.48 -8.04 1.73
N ALA A 113 -11.15 -8.02 1.84
CA ALA A 113 -10.26 -8.43 0.75
C ALA A 113 -10.38 -9.94 0.44
N ALA A 114 -10.53 -10.78 1.47
CA ALA A 114 -10.72 -12.21 1.34
C ALA A 114 -12.09 -12.54 0.69
N GLU A 115 -13.17 -11.87 1.09
CA GLU A 115 -14.48 -11.96 0.46
C GLU A 115 -14.45 -11.47 -1.00
N ALA A 116 -13.65 -10.44 -1.29
CA ALA A 116 -13.33 -10.02 -2.66
C ALA A 116 -12.45 -11.04 -3.41
N GLY A 117 -12.13 -12.19 -2.82
CA GLY A 117 -11.42 -13.31 -3.43
C GLY A 117 -9.91 -13.14 -3.51
N ALA A 118 -9.32 -12.21 -2.74
CA ALA A 118 -7.87 -12.08 -2.67
C ALA A 118 -7.24 -13.40 -2.23
N GLN A 119 -6.06 -13.69 -2.75
CA GLN A 119 -5.28 -14.90 -2.44
C GLN A 119 -3.97 -14.56 -1.75
N ILE A 120 -3.49 -13.34 -1.99
CA ILE A 120 -2.28 -12.78 -1.40
C ILE A 120 -2.63 -11.36 -0.97
N ILE A 121 -2.41 -11.05 0.30
CA ILE A 121 -2.64 -9.72 0.86
C ILE A 121 -1.28 -9.20 1.35
N CYS A 122 -0.96 -7.96 1.00
CA CYS A 122 0.23 -7.28 1.51
C CYS A 122 -0.17 -5.97 2.20
N LEU A 123 0.44 -5.73 3.35
CA LEU A 123 0.24 -4.53 4.18
C LEU A 123 1.40 -3.56 3.96
N GLN A 124 1.20 -2.29 4.30
CA GLN A 124 2.25 -1.27 4.27
C GLN A 124 3.42 -1.55 5.24
N GLU A 125 4.51 -0.78 5.11
CA GLU A 125 5.67 -0.92 6.00
C GLU A 125 5.33 -0.54 7.44
N ALA A 126 5.89 -1.32 8.38
CA ALA A 126 5.71 -1.12 9.81
C ALA A 126 4.22 -0.94 10.19
N TRP A 127 3.36 -1.72 9.55
CA TRP A 127 1.90 -1.57 9.67
C TRP A 127 1.35 -1.57 11.10
N PRO A 128 1.89 -2.30 12.12
CA PRO A 128 1.26 -2.36 13.44
C PRO A 128 1.67 -1.19 14.36
N MET A 129 2.38 -0.17 13.84
CA MET A 129 2.87 0.98 14.61
C MET A 129 2.76 2.31 13.85
N PRO A 130 2.81 3.45 14.56
CA PRO A 130 3.17 4.73 13.96
C PRO A 130 4.58 4.70 13.39
N PHE A 131 4.85 5.47 12.35
CA PHE A 131 6.17 5.57 11.73
C PHE A 131 7.10 6.53 12.52
N ALA A 132 7.39 6.14 13.77
CA ALA A 132 8.03 6.98 14.77
C ALA A 132 9.54 7.21 14.59
N PHE A 133 10.16 6.68 13.53
CA PHE A 133 11.60 6.78 13.31
C PHE A 133 12.10 8.22 13.15
N CYS A 134 11.23 9.14 12.73
CA CYS A 134 11.53 10.57 12.66
C CYS A 134 11.89 11.20 14.01
N THR A 135 11.34 10.68 15.12
CA THR A 135 11.60 11.15 16.49
C THR A 135 13.01 10.80 16.96
N ARG A 136 13.59 9.71 16.44
CA ARG A 136 14.84 9.08 16.90
C ARG A 136 14.82 8.63 18.37
N GLU A 137 13.67 8.72 19.04
CA GLU A 137 13.52 8.27 20.41
C GLU A 137 13.52 6.75 20.44
N ARG A 138 14.17 6.18 21.47
CA ARG A 138 14.15 4.73 21.67
C ARG A 138 12.83 4.29 22.30
N LEU A 139 12.53 4.85 23.47
CA LEU A 139 11.32 4.52 24.22
C LEU A 139 10.24 5.58 23.97
N PRO A 140 8.97 5.18 23.88
CA PRO A 140 8.50 3.79 24.04
C PRO A 140 8.55 3.00 22.71
N TRP A 141 8.92 3.62 21.59
CA TRP A 141 8.79 3.06 20.23
C TRP A 141 9.41 1.68 20.00
N THR A 142 10.55 1.36 20.62
CA THR A 142 11.16 0.02 20.50
C THR A 142 10.33 -1.09 21.13
N GLU A 143 9.33 -0.78 21.97
CA GLU A 143 8.41 -1.78 22.51
C GLU A 143 7.39 -2.29 21.48
N PHE A 144 7.26 -1.63 20.32
CA PHE A 144 6.55 -2.20 19.16
C PHE A 144 7.34 -3.33 18.47
N ALA A 145 8.63 -3.51 18.79
CA ALA A 145 9.40 -4.61 18.22
C ALA A 145 8.90 -5.96 18.74
N GLU A 146 8.68 -6.89 17.84
CA GLU A 146 8.08 -8.19 18.12
C GLU A 146 8.90 -9.32 17.49
N SER A 147 8.74 -10.55 18.01
CA SER A 147 9.26 -11.74 17.32
C SER A 147 8.59 -11.88 15.95
N ALA A 148 9.37 -12.12 14.90
CA ALA A 148 8.82 -12.35 13.56
C ALA A 148 7.98 -13.64 13.49
N GLU A 149 8.33 -14.65 14.27
CA GLU A 149 7.71 -15.98 14.25
C GLU A 149 6.54 -16.09 15.23
N ASP A 150 6.70 -15.53 16.44
CA ASP A 150 5.78 -15.73 17.57
C ASP A 150 5.15 -14.44 18.11
N GLY A 151 5.42 -13.30 17.47
CA GLY A 151 4.89 -12.00 17.86
C GLY A 151 3.36 -11.93 17.78
N PRO A 152 2.73 -11.05 18.56
CA PRO A 152 1.27 -10.89 18.54
C PRO A 152 0.75 -10.54 17.15
N SER A 153 1.47 -9.74 16.36
CA SER A 153 1.07 -9.41 14.98
C SER A 153 1.09 -10.63 14.04
N THR A 154 2.11 -11.50 14.15
CA THR A 154 2.17 -12.75 13.37
C THR A 154 1.04 -13.71 13.78
N LYS A 155 0.79 -13.85 15.09
CA LYS A 155 -0.33 -14.66 15.61
C LYS A 155 -1.68 -14.13 15.16
N PHE A 156 -1.89 -12.82 15.22
CA PHE A 156 -3.08 -12.16 14.71
C PHE A 156 -3.31 -12.49 13.23
N LEU A 157 -2.31 -12.29 12.37
CA LEU A 157 -2.41 -12.59 10.94
C LEU A 157 -2.63 -14.08 10.66
N SER A 158 -2.08 -14.97 11.50
CA SER A 158 -2.24 -16.41 11.33
C SER A 158 -3.69 -16.89 11.45
N ASN A 159 -4.55 -16.15 12.17
CA ASN A 159 -5.97 -16.47 12.30
C ASN A 159 -6.70 -16.37 10.95
N PHE A 160 -6.25 -15.48 10.05
CA PHE A 160 -6.84 -15.32 8.72
C PHE A 160 -6.34 -16.38 7.72
N ILE A 161 -5.20 -17.03 7.97
CA ILE A 161 -4.66 -18.08 7.09
C ILE A 161 -5.60 -19.29 7.00
N ILE A 162 -6.38 -19.56 8.06
CA ILE A 162 -7.36 -20.65 8.07
C ILE A 162 -8.49 -20.38 7.06
N LEU A 163 -8.93 -19.13 6.91
CA LEU A 163 -9.92 -18.73 5.91
C LEU A 163 -9.43 -18.98 4.48
N PHE A 164 -8.14 -18.74 4.20
CA PHE A 164 -7.56 -19.01 2.88
C PHE A 164 -7.38 -20.50 2.56
N LYS A 165 -7.27 -21.37 3.56
CA LYS A 165 -7.14 -22.83 3.37
C LYS A 165 -8.48 -23.54 3.15
N VAL A 166 -9.58 -23.02 3.69
CA VAL A 166 -10.93 -23.58 3.49
C VAL A 166 -11.48 -23.06 2.14
N GLY A 167 -11.05 -23.67 1.04
CA GLY A 167 -11.69 -23.51 -0.28
C GLY A 167 -10.80 -23.07 -1.44
N GLN A 168 -9.54 -22.68 -1.22
CA GLN A 168 -8.65 -22.27 -2.31
C GLN A 168 -7.44 -23.22 -2.46
N LYS A 169 -7.30 -23.81 -3.65
CA LYS A 169 -6.07 -24.50 -4.09
C LYS A 169 -4.90 -23.52 -3.97
N THR A 170 -3.86 -23.95 -3.27
CA THR A 170 -2.53 -23.34 -3.12
C THR A 170 -2.14 -22.41 -4.27
N TRP A 171 -1.83 -21.15 -3.96
CA TRP A 171 -1.27 -20.19 -4.91
C TRP A 171 0.03 -20.74 -5.49
N ASN A 172 0.07 -20.99 -6.79
CA ASN A 172 1.30 -21.39 -7.47
C ASN A 172 2.00 -20.14 -8.02
N CYS A 173 2.33 -19.17 -7.17
CA CYS A 173 2.99 -17.93 -7.56
C CYS A 173 4.16 -17.59 -6.62
N LYS A 174 5.31 -17.27 -7.21
CA LYS A 174 6.52 -16.86 -6.50
C LYS A 174 6.47 -15.37 -6.19
N ILE A 175 6.52 -15.04 -4.91
CA ILE A 175 6.48 -13.67 -4.44
C ILE A 175 7.81 -13.24 -3.81
N ALA A 176 8.06 -11.95 -3.81
CA ALA A 176 9.14 -11.31 -3.07
C ALA A 176 8.66 -10.00 -2.44
N VAL A 177 9.42 -9.49 -1.47
CA VAL A 177 9.12 -8.23 -0.77
C VAL A 177 10.34 -7.33 -0.79
N ASN A 178 10.29 -6.25 -1.58
CA ASN A 178 11.30 -5.19 -1.57
C ASN A 178 10.88 -4.10 -0.57
N ILE A 179 11.51 -4.05 0.60
CA ILE A 179 11.05 -3.19 1.70
C ILE A 179 11.48 -1.72 1.47
N CYS A 180 10.49 -0.84 1.41
CA CYS A 180 10.58 0.62 1.42
C CYS A 180 11.72 1.23 0.60
N TYR A 181 12.79 1.68 1.26
CA TYR A 181 13.92 2.39 0.63
C TYR A 181 14.66 1.51 -0.40
N GLY A 182 14.50 0.19 -0.33
CA GLY A 182 14.94 -0.73 -1.37
C GLY A 182 14.31 -0.45 -2.74
N ARG A 183 13.22 0.34 -2.82
CA ARG A 183 12.62 0.80 -4.09
C ARG A 183 13.59 1.59 -4.97
N HIS A 184 14.51 2.34 -4.36
CA HIS A 184 15.46 3.21 -5.06
C HIS A 184 16.63 2.45 -5.71
N HIS A 185 16.72 1.13 -5.50
CA HIS A 185 17.86 0.32 -5.88
C HIS A 185 17.46 -0.66 -7.00
N PRO A 186 17.67 -0.33 -8.28
CA PRO A 186 17.35 -1.22 -9.41
C PRO A 186 17.92 -2.64 -9.26
N GLN A 187 19.14 -2.74 -8.72
CA GLN A 187 19.80 -4.01 -8.43
C GLN A 187 19.04 -4.86 -7.41
N ASN A 188 18.34 -4.24 -6.44
CA ASN A 188 17.57 -4.97 -5.45
C ASN A 188 16.35 -5.65 -6.10
N TRP A 189 15.64 -4.92 -6.97
CA TRP A 189 14.55 -5.47 -7.79
C TRP A 189 15.02 -6.60 -8.70
N LEU A 190 16.17 -6.40 -9.36
CA LEU A 190 16.78 -7.39 -10.23
C LEU A 190 17.07 -8.69 -9.49
N MET A 191 17.65 -8.63 -8.28
CA MET A 191 17.98 -9.84 -7.53
C MET A 191 16.75 -10.68 -7.17
N TYR A 192 15.61 -10.05 -6.84
CA TYR A 192 14.36 -10.79 -6.62
C TYR A 192 13.87 -11.48 -7.90
N ALA A 193 13.94 -10.79 -9.04
CA ALA A 193 13.53 -11.36 -10.32
C ALA A 193 14.44 -12.50 -10.78
N LEU A 194 15.77 -12.37 -10.61
CA LEU A 194 16.74 -13.44 -10.88
C LEU A 194 16.51 -14.67 -9.99
N ASN A 195 16.04 -14.48 -8.76
CA ASN A 195 15.61 -15.56 -7.87
C ASN A 195 14.22 -16.14 -8.23
N GLY A 196 13.62 -15.67 -9.33
CA GLY A 196 12.39 -16.20 -9.90
C GLY A 196 11.11 -15.60 -9.34
N ALA A 197 11.16 -14.43 -8.70
CA ALA A 197 9.95 -13.72 -8.29
C ALA A 197 9.07 -13.37 -9.50
N GLU A 198 7.76 -13.50 -9.35
CA GLU A 198 6.77 -13.14 -10.37
C GLU A 198 5.95 -11.92 -9.94
N ILE A 199 5.78 -11.74 -8.63
CA ILE A 199 5.18 -10.54 -8.03
C ILE A 199 6.13 -10.03 -6.93
N ILE A 200 6.53 -8.77 -7.01
CA ILE A 200 7.36 -8.12 -5.99
C ILE A 200 6.52 -7.04 -5.30
N PHE A 201 6.20 -7.26 -4.03
CA PHE A 201 5.55 -6.27 -3.19
C PHE A 201 6.56 -5.26 -2.68
N ASN A 202 6.16 -3.99 -2.58
CA ASN A 202 6.99 -2.91 -2.05
C ASN A 202 6.21 -2.11 -0.99
N PRO A 203 6.13 -2.66 0.24
CA PRO A 203 5.57 -1.94 1.38
C PRO A 203 6.50 -0.79 1.75
N SER A 204 5.94 0.41 1.85
CA SER A 204 6.68 1.65 2.09
C SER A 204 5.94 2.55 3.08
N ALA A 205 6.68 3.44 3.73
CA ALA A 205 6.16 4.61 4.42
C ALA A 205 7.03 5.81 4.03
N THR A 206 6.56 6.56 3.03
CA THR A 206 7.22 7.75 2.51
C THR A 206 6.25 8.93 2.49
N ILE A 207 6.79 10.13 2.63
CA ILE A 207 6.03 11.39 2.70
C ILE A 207 5.95 12.08 1.35
N SER A 208 5.00 13.03 1.24
CA SER A 208 4.86 13.95 0.11
C SER A 208 6.12 14.80 -0.17
N GLY A 209 6.15 15.47 -1.32
CA GLY A 209 7.26 16.33 -1.74
C GLY A 209 8.25 15.62 -2.67
N LEU A 210 9.55 15.60 -2.33
CA LEU A 210 10.59 15.06 -3.22
C LEU A 210 10.38 13.57 -3.56
N SER A 211 9.81 12.79 -2.65
CA SER A 211 9.59 11.36 -2.90
C SER A 211 8.38 11.07 -3.78
N GLU A 212 7.37 11.95 -3.80
CA GLU A 212 6.12 11.69 -4.53
C GLU A 212 6.36 11.63 -6.04
N ALA A 213 7.26 12.50 -6.55
CA ALA A 213 7.65 12.50 -7.95
C ALA A 213 8.32 11.18 -8.41
N LEU A 214 8.96 10.45 -7.49
CA LEU A 214 9.61 9.16 -7.77
C LEU A 214 8.62 7.99 -7.69
N TRP A 215 7.55 8.13 -6.91
CA TRP A 215 6.57 7.07 -6.64
C TRP A 215 5.96 6.43 -7.91
N PRO A 216 5.51 7.18 -8.93
CA PRO A 216 4.97 6.57 -10.16
C PRO A 216 6.04 5.99 -11.10
N ILE A 217 7.34 6.15 -10.78
CA ILE A 217 8.46 5.81 -11.66
C ILE A 217 9.12 4.51 -11.24
N GLU A 218 9.57 4.39 -9.99
CA GLU A 218 10.56 3.37 -9.59
C GLU A 218 10.01 1.95 -9.64
N ALA A 219 8.90 1.69 -8.95
CA ALA A 219 8.26 0.38 -8.96
C ALA A 219 7.74 0.00 -10.36
N ARG A 220 7.32 0.99 -11.16
CA ARG A 220 6.88 0.78 -12.54
C ARG A 220 8.05 0.41 -13.44
N ASN A 221 9.18 1.10 -13.31
CA ASN A 221 10.41 0.77 -14.02
C ASN A 221 10.90 -0.63 -13.65
N ALA A 222 10.82 -1.01 -12.37
CA ALA A 222 11.17 -2.34 -11.92
C ALA A 222 10.31 -3.44 -12.56
N ALA A 223 8.98 -3.24 -12.70
CA ALA A 223 8.11 -4.17 -13.41
C ALA A 223 8.53 -4.35 -14.88
N ILE A 224 8.82 -3.23 -15.55
CA ILE A 224 9.22 -3.20 -16.97
C ILE A 224 10.57 -3.91 -17.15
N ALA A 225 11.59 -3.53 -16.38
CA ALA A 225 12.95 -3.99 -16.55
C ALA A 225 13.12 -5.48 -16.23
N ASN A 226 12.29 -6.02 -15.33
CA ASN A 226 12.45 -7.38 -14.82
C ASN A 226 11.35 -8.35 -15.28
N HIS A 227 10.37 -7.89 -16.06
CA HIS A 227 9.24 -8.69 -16.54
C HIS A 227 8.44 -9.38 -15.42
N VAL A 228 8.24 -8.66 -14.32
CA VAL A 228 7.47 -9.08 -13.14
C VAL A 228 6.32 -8.11 -12.87
N PHE A 229 5.38 -8.52 -12.03
CA PHE A 229 4.42 -7.60 -11.43
C PHE A 229 5.05 -6.90 -10.22
N THR A 230 4.79 -5.61 -10.05
CA THR A 230 5.16 -4.87 -8.85
C THR A 230 3.92 -4.33 -8.16
N VAL A 231 3.93 -4.31 -6.82
CA VAL A 231 2.82 -3.81 -6.00
C VAL A 231 3.38 -2.85 -4.96
N ALA A 232 3.42 -1.56 -5.30
CA ALA A 232 3.87 -0.51 -4.39
C ALA A 232 2.73 -0.08 -3.45
N ILE A 233 3.00 -0.05 -2.15
CA ILE A 233 2.01 0.24 -1.11
C ILE A 233 2.61 1.29 -0.19
N ASN A 234 1.95 2.44 -0.03
CA ASN A 234 2.40 3.48 0.88
C ASN A 234 1.42 3.66 2.04
N ARG A 235 1.96 4.04 3.20
CA ARG A 235 1.17 4.56 4.31
C ARG A 235 0.38 5.79 3.89
N VAL A 236 -0.78 6.00 4.51
CA VAL A 236 -1.62 7.20 4.30
C VAL A 236 -1.90 7.91 5.62
N GLY A 237 -2.21 9.20 5.50
CA GLY A 237 -2.64 10.04 6.61
C GLY A 237 -1.49 10.53 7.48
N THR A 238 -1.85 11.43 8.38
CA THR A 238 -0.87 12.26 9.10
C THR A 238 -0.70 11.85 10.55
N GLU A 239 0.57 11.70 10.97
CA GLU A 239 0.95 11.24 12.30
C GLU A 239 1.66 12.35 13.09
N VAL A 240 1.13 12.66 14.28
CA VAL A 240 1.67 13.67 15.21
C VAL A 240 2.32 12.93 16.39
N PHE A 241 3.50 13.36 16.85
CA PHE A 241 4.21 12.77 17.98
C PHE A 241 4.22 13.69 19.21
N PRO A 242 4.36 13.15 20.45
CA PRO A 242 4.25 13.96 21.67
C PRO A 242 5.35 15.00 21.83
N ASN A 243 6.57 14.68 21.39
CA ASN A 243 7.74 15.52 21.54
C ASN A 243 8.13 16.14 20.19
N GLU A 244 8.67 17.36 20.25
CA GLU A 244 9.22 18.04 19.08
C GLU A 244 10.47 17.31 18.55
N PHE A 245 10.62 17.25 17.23
CA PHE A 245 11.81 16.74 16.56
C PHE A 245 12.18 17.65 15.36
N THR A 246 13.29 17.38 14.69
CA THR A 246 13.73 18.15 13.51
C THR A 246 13.94 17.24 12.30
N SER A 247 13.74 17.77 11.09
CA SER A 247 13.83 17.00 9.83
C SER A 247 15.19 17.13 9.12
N GLY A 248 16.17 17.76 9.76
CA GLY A 248 17.54 17.90 9.22
C GLY A 248 17.70 18.94 8.10
N ASN A 249 16.64 19.69 7.76
CA ASN A 249 16.64 20.76 6.75
C ASN A 249 16.60 22.18 7.37
N GLY A 250 16.90 22.29 8.67
CA GLY A 250 16.81 23.54 9.43
C GLY A 250 15.40 23.98 9.80
N LYS A 251 14.37 23.18 9.53
CA LYS A 251 12.97 23.43 9.94
C LYS A 251 12.55 22.48 11.07
N PRO A 252 11.53 22.85 11.88
CA PRO A 252 10.86 21.90 12.76
C PRO A 252 10.44 20.64 12.00
N GLY A 253 10.46 19.49 12.66
CA GLY A 253 9.90 18.26 12.14
C GLY A 253 8.41 18.47 11.94
N LYS A 254 7.99 18.58 10.67
CA LYS A 254 6.58 18.56 10.31
C LYS A 254 6.16 17.14 9.98
N LEU A 255 4.86 16.94 10.12
CA LEU A 255 4.14 15.68 10.13
C LEU A 255 4.41 14.87 8.85
N ILE A 256 4.21 13.56 8.94
CA ILE A 256 4.09 12.71 7.75
C ILE A 256 2.80 13.16 7.06
N GLU A 257 2.84 13.96 6.00
CA GLU A 257 1.66 14.23 5.14
C GLU A 257 1.52 13.16 4.06
#